data_AF-A0A7S3W747-F1
#
_entry.id   AF-A0A7S3W747-F1
#
_cell.length_a   1.000
_cell.length_b   1.000
_cell.length_c   1.000
_cell.angle_alpha   90.00
_cell.angle_beta   90.00
_cell.angle_gamma   90.00
#
_symmetry.space_group_name_H-M   'P 1'
#
loop_
_entity.id
_entity.type
_entity.pdbx_description
1 polymer ?
#
loop_
_entity_poly.entity_id
_entity_poly.type
_entity_poly.pdbx_seq_one_letter_code
_entity_poly.pdbx_strand_id
1 'polypeptide(L)'
;MPDPYEKPPRPFVAFAEPAKTPRPLAEAIGLSKFSFAVPETVYGTACMCAILSPRKTLGEWFRDCGECYFRLLWNYVLQAFFLVGLYQLYNWQLDSIATQNCYTIQPYFFIICTWIFFAVVLTEMEETLALTHLVLQCVPSVPGRSQCLEYTVGEDGPSLVGGGMSKSRKVSVTLLVCLPKFVIAVILLIFGGNFLSSAGSNTDLLLNSLAVVFIIEIDELIYGFLTPPGTRRLISECPQFESNAPNNMFWLVWHRGAVYIKMVVSEVLVV
;
A
#
# COMPACT_ATOMS: atom_id res chain seq x y z
N MET A 1 -3.54 -28.28 -46.32
CA MET A 1 -2.76 -28.37 -45.06
C MET A 1 -3.59 -27.69 -43.99
N PRO A 2 -3.99 -28.38 -42.91
CA PRO A 2 -4.69 -27.75 -41.80
C PRO A 2 -3.80 -26.71 -41.12
N ASP A 3 -4.40 -25.62 -40.61
CA ASP A 3 -3.71 -24.50 -39.98
C ASP A 3 -3.07 -24.97 -38.64
N PRO A 4 -1.75 -24.86 -38.45
CA PRO A 4 -1.09 -25.25 -37.20
C PRO A 4 -1.55 -24.43 -35.97
N TYR A 5 -2.38 -23.40 -36.14
CA TYR A 5 -2.94 -22.58 -35.08
C TYR A 5 -4.42 -22.84 -34.77
N GLU A 6 -5.05 -23.84 -35.39
CA GLU A 6 -6.42 -24.20 -35.10
C GLU A 6 -6.51 -24.86 -33.71
N LYS A 7 -6.75 -24.03 -32.68
CA LYS A 7 -6.98 -24.50 -31.31
C LYS A 7 -8.18 -25.46 -31.30
N PRO A 8 -8.07 -26.63 -30.65
CA PRO A 8 -9.19 -27.55 -30.56
C PRO A 8 -10.39 -26.84 -29.91
N PRO A 9 -11.63 -27.11 -30.38
CA PRO A 9 -12.83 -26.53 -29.78
C PRO A 9 -12.84 -26.83 -28.29
N ARG A 10 -13.04 -25.79 -27.47
CA ARG A 10 -13.10 -25.97 -26.02
C ARG A 10 -14.21 -26.99 -25.71
N PRO A 11 -13.95 -28.02 -24.90
CA PRO A 11 -14.99 -28.96 -24.51
C PRO A 11 -16.16 -28.17 -23.91
N PHE A 12 -17.37 -28.54 -24.32
CA PHE A 12 -18.60 -27.96 -23.77
C PHE A 12 -18.60 -28.26 -22.28
N VAL A 13 -18.36 -27.25 -21.45
CA VAL A 13 -18.47 -27.38 -19.99
C VAL A 13 -19.96 -27.58 -19.74
N ALA A 14 -20.34 -28.82 -19.41
CA ALA A 14 -21.71 -29.10 -18.98
C ALA A 14 -22.02 -28.17 -17.80
N PHE A 15 -23.08 -27.37 -17.92
CA PHE A 15 -23.54 -26.53 -16.83
C PHE A 15 -23.76 -27.42 -15.62
N ALA A 16 -23.03 -27.16 -14.54
CA ALA A 16 -23.22 -27.86 -13.27
C ALA A 16 -24.71 -27.80 -12.90
N GLU A 17 -25.27 -28.92 -12.41
CA GLU A 17 -26.64 -28.95 -11.94
C GLU A 17 -26.88 -27.77 -10.98
N PRO A 18 -27.95 -26.98 -11.19
CA PRO A 18 -28.21 -25.81 -10.37
C PRO A 18 -28.29 -26.24 -8.90
N ALA A 19 -27.50 -25.57 -8.04
CA ALA A 19 -27.49 -25.84 -6.62
C ALA A 19 -28.92 -25.77 -6.06
N LYS A 20 -29.37 -26.84 -5.39
CA LYS A 20 -30.76 -27.00 -4.92
C LYS A 20 -31.18 -25.99 -3.84
N THR A 21 -30.25 -25.18 -3.33
CA THR A 21 -30.52 -24.14 -2.33
C THR A 21 -29.93 -22.81 -2.81
N PRO A 22 -30.72 -21.73 -2.90
CA PRO A 22 -30.17 -20.41 -3.20
C PRO A 22 -29.18 -20.01 -2.11
N ARG A 23 -27.94 -19.73 -2.51
CA ARG A 23 -26.89 -19.21 -1.63
C ARG A 23 -26.62 -17.74 -1.98
N PRO A 24 -26.21 -16.89 -1.02
CA PRO A 24 -25.75 -15.54 -1.32
C PRO A 24 -24.64 -15.59 -2.38
N LEU A 25 -24.62 -14.63 -3.31
CA LEU A 25 -23.66 -14.60 -4.42
C LEU A 25 -22.21 -14.74 -3.93
N ALA A 26 -21.86 -14.11 -2.80
CA ALA A 26 -20.52 -14.21 -2.21
C ALA A 26 -20.14 -15.65 -1.83
N GLU A 27 -21.08 -16.43 -1.30
CA GLU A 27 -20.83 -17.85 -0.96
C GLU A 27 -20.86 -18.72 -2.22
N ALA A 28 -21.75 -18.41 -3.16
CA ALA A 28 -21.88 -19.15 -4.42
C ALA A 28 -20.63 -19.04 -5.31
N ILE A 29 -19.94 -17.90 -5.29
CA ILE A 29 -18.70 -17.69 -6.05
C ILE A 29 -17.44 -17.98 -5.21
N GLY A 30 -17.59 -18.46 -3.97
CA GLY A 30 -16.46 -18.76 -3.10
C GLY A 30 -15.61 -17.53 -2.79
N LEU A 31 -16.20 -16.32 -2.78
CA LEU A 31 -15.49 -15.08 -2.52
C LEU A 31 -14.83 -15.17 -1.14
N SER A 32 -13.51 -15.26 -1.10
CA SER A 32 -12.75 -15.08 0.14
C SER A 32 -13.19 -13.76 0.78
N LYS A 33 -13.44 -13.79 2.09
CA LYS A 33 -13.86 -12.58 2.83
C LYS A 33 -12.83 -11.46 2.73
N PHE A 34 -11.56 -11.82 2.50
CA PHE A 34 -10.46 -10.87 2.36
C PHE A 34 -9.46 -11.38 1.33
N SER A 35 -9.21 -10.56 0.31
CA SER A 35 -8.09 -10.72 -0.60
C SER A 35 -7.14 -9.55 -0.44
N PHE A 36 -5.84 -9.84 -0.39
CA PHE A 36 -4.80 -8.83 -0.29
C PHE A 36 -3.92 -8.89 -1.54
N ALA A 37 -3.95 -7.84 -2.34
CA ALA A 37 -3.01 -7.66 -3.44
C ALA A 37 -1.67 -7.13 -2.90
N VAL A 38 -0.57 -7.47 -3.58
CA VAL A 38 0.72 -6.82 -3.31
C VAL A 38 0.62 -5.39 -3.86
N PRO A 39 0.84 -4.34 -3.04
CA PRO A 39 0.76 -2.98 -3.54
C PRO A 39 1.85 -2.72 -4.57
N GLU A 40 1.51 -2.02 -5.65
CA GLU A 40 2.43 -1.60 -6.72
C GLU A 40 3.29 -0.40 -6.28
N THR A 41 4.04 -0.58 -5.20
CA THR A 41 4.86 0.47 -4.59
C THR A 41 6.30 -0.01 -4.36
N VAL A 42 7.20 0.93 -4.05
CA VAL A 42 8.60 0.61 -3.66
C VAL A 42 8.61 -0.33 -2.44
N TYR A 43 7.64 -0.19 -1.55
CA TYR A 43 7.47 -1.01 -0.36
C TYR A 43 7.02 -2.44 -0.70
N GLY A 44 5.98 -2.58 -1.53
CA GLY A 44 5.49 -3.89 -1.97
C GLY A 44 6.56 -4.71 -2.69
N THR A 45 7.33 -4.06 -3.58
CA THR A 45 8.47 -4.70 -4.24
C THR A 45 9.56 -5.13 -3.27
N ALA A 46 10.00 -4.26 -2.36
CA ALA A 46 11.03 -4.59 -1.37
C ALA A 46 10.61 -5.75 -0.44
N CYS A 47 9.33 -5.82 -0.07
CA CYS A 47 8.78 -6.92 0.72
C CYS A 47 8.79 -8.25 -0.05
N MET A 48 8.27 -8.25 -1.28
CA MET A 48 7.87 -9.48 -1.99
C MET A 48 8.93 -10.00 -2.98
N CYS A 49 9.80 -9.15 -3.53
CA CYS A 49 10.67 -9.54 -4.65
C CYS A 49 11.58 -10.76 -4.34
N ALA A 50 12.11 -10.89 -3.11
CA ALA A 50 12.93 -12.06 -2.77
C ALA A 50 12.14 -13.34 -2.46
N ILE A 51 10.81 -13.34 -2.54
CA ILE A 51 10.01 -14.58 -2.54
C ILE A 51 9.28 -14.79 -3.87
N LEU A 52 9.25 -13.83 -4.79
CA LEU A 52 8.58 -13.98 -6.10
C LEU A 52 9.50 -14.46 -7.22
N SER A 53 10.82 -14.35 -7.05
CA SER A 53 11.79 -14.77 -8.07
C SER A 53 12.67 -15.91 -7.54
N PRO A 54 12.78 -17.05 -8.24
CA PRO A 54 13.67 -18.14 -7.86
C PRO A 54 15.13 -17.74 -8.08
N ARG A 55 15.99 -17.90 -7.06
CA ARG A 55 17.40 -17.49 -7.15
C ARG A 55 18.32 -18.63 -6.79
N LYS A 56 19.33 -18.84 -7.62
CA LYS A 56 20.31 -19.92 -7.45
C LYS A 56 21.59 -19.39 -6.81
N THR A 57 21.96 -18.14 -7.10
CA THR A 57 23.21 -17.54 -6.65
C THR A 57 23.02 -16.28 -5.81
N LEU A 58 23.99 -16.00 -4.94
CA LEU A 58 24.02 -14.79 -4.14
C LEU A 58 24.17 -13.52 -5.01
N GLY A 59 24.84 -13.62 -6.16
CA GLY A 59 24.95 -12.53 -7.14
C GLY A 59 23.60 -12.15 -7.76
N GLU A 60 22.80 -13.13 -8.19
CA GLU A 60 21.41 -12.90 -8.62
C GLU A 60 20.56 -12.31 -7.49
N TRP A 61 20.81 -12.74 -6.25
CA TRP A 61 20.14 -12.16 -5.10
C TRP A 61 20.45 -10.67 -4.95
N PHE A 62 21.73 -10.30 -4.94
CA PHE A 62 22.14 -8.90 -4.83
C PHE A 62 21.68 -8.07 -6.02
N ARG A 63 21.71 -8.60 -7.24
CA ARG A 63 21.23 -7.87 -8.41
C ARG A 63 19.75 -7.54 -8.29
N ASP A 64 18.89 -8.54 -8.11
CA ASP A 64 17.45 -8.31 -8.23
C ASP A 64 16.83 -7.75 -6.92
N CYS A 65 17.33 -8.16 -5.74
CA CYS A 65 16.83 -7.65 -4.45
C CYS A 65 17.60 -6.46 -3.94
N GLY A 66 18.91 -6.42 -4.15
CA GLY A 66 19.69 -5.25 -3.79
C GLY A 66 19.18 -4.02 -4.52
N GLU A 67 18.74 -4.15 -5.78
CA GLU A 67 18.10 -3.06 -6.50
C GLU A 67 16.78 -2.60 -5.86
N CYS A 68 15.92 -3.53 -5.38
CA CYS A 68 14.69 -3.18 -4.67
C CYS A 68 14.98 -2.46 -3.34
N TYR A 69 15.94 -2.95 -2.56
CA TYR A 69 16.32 -2.31 -1.29
C TYR A 69 17.05 -0.98 -1.51
N PHE A 70 17.81 -0.85 -2.59
CA PHE A 70 18.44 0.41 -2.98
C PHE A 70 17.37 1.46 -3.33
N ARG A 71 16.35 1.09 -4.10
CA ARG A 71 15.18 1.95 -4.39
C ARG A 71 14.45 2.36 -3.11
N LEU A 72 14.25 1.42 -2.18
CA LEU A 72 13.65 1.71 -0.88
C LEU A 72 14.50 2.70 -0.06
N LEU A 73 15.82 2.49 -0.02
CA LEU A 73 16.73 3.41 0.67
C LEU A 73 16.67 4.82 0.08
N TRP A 74 16.69 4.92 -1.25
CA TRP A 74 16.58 6.20 -1.94
C TRP A 74 15.24 6.89 -1.65
N ASN A 75 14.15 6.12 -1.62
CA ASN A 75 12.84 6.60 -1.22
C ASN A 75 12.85 7.19 0.19
N TYR A 76 13.44 6.51 1.17
CA TYR A 76 13.56 7.05 2.53
C TYR A 76 14.41 8.31 2.61
N VAL A 77 15.50 8.38 1.85
CA VAL A 77 16.35 9.59 1.81
C VAL A 77 15.56 10.78 1.26
N LEU A 78 14.82 10.60 0.17
CA LEU A 78 14.00 11.66 -0.41
C LEU A 78 12.85 12.06 0.51
N GLN A 79 12.12 11.10 1.09
CA GLN A 79 11.06 11.39 2.05
C GLN A 79 11.57 12.11 3.28
N ALA A 80 12.71 11.70 3.84
CA ALA A 80 13.33 12.41 4.97
C ALA A 80 13.71 13.85 4.60
N PHE A 81 14.26 14.07 3.40
CA PHE A 81 14.57 15.41 2.91
C PHE A 81 13.31 16.29 2.80
N PHE A 82 12.23 15.77 2.22
CA PHE A 82 10.96 16.48 2.11
C PHE A 82 10.32 16.76 3.48
N LEU A 83 10.39 15.82 4.43
CA LEU A 83 9.89 16.02 5.79
C LEU A 83 10.67 17.11 6.53
N VAL A 84 12.00 17.15 6.38
CA VAL A 84 12.82 18.24 6.93
C VAL A 84 12.47 19.58 6.27
N GLY A 85 12.28 19.59 4.95
CA GLY A 85 11.84 20.78 4.23
C GLY A 85 10.47 21.29 4.69
N LEU A 86 9.51 20.37 4.88
CA LEU A 86 8.18 20.67 5.40
C LEU A 86 8.26 21.27 6.81
N TYR A 87 9.10 20.71 7.69
CA TYR A 87 9.33 21.24 9.03
C TYR A 87 9.94 22.65 9.01
N GLN A 88 10.89 22.91 8.10
CA GLN A 88 11.47 24.25 7.94
C GLN A 88 10.44 25.26 7.42
N LEU A 89 9.63 24.88 6.43
CA LEU A 89 8.56 25.72 5.90
C LEU A 89 7.52 26.05 6.95
N TYR A 90 7.16 25.08 7.79
CA TYR A 90 6.27 25.29 8.94
C TYR A 90 6.83 26.33 9.92
N ASN A 91 8.09 26.21 10.35
CA ASN A 91 8.70 27.18 11.26
C ASN A 91 8.76 28.59 10.64
N TRP A 92 9.08 28.67 9.35
CA TRP A 92 9.10 29.96 8.64
C TRP A 92 7.71 30.61 8.53
N GLN A 93 6.66 29.81 8.33
CA GLN A 93 5.28 30.32 8.33
C GLN A 93 4.87 30.81 9.72
N LEU A 94 5.24 30.10 10.80
CA LEU A 94 4.99 30.56 12.16
C LEU A 94 5.62 31.93 12.45
N ASP A 95 6.87 32.13 12.05
CA ASP A 95 7.55 33.42 12.22
C ASP A 95 6.85 34.53 11.42
N SER A 96 6.36 34.20 10.22
CA SER A 96 5.67 35.16 9.35
C SER A 96 4.32 35.60 9.91
N ILE A 97 3.56 34.68 10.52
CA ILE A 97 2.26 34.96 11.16
C ILE A 97 2.39 36.02 12.25
N ALA A 98 3.51 36.05 12.98
CA ALA A 98 3.72 37.03 14.05
C ALA A 98 3.77 38.49 13.58
N THR A 99 3.94 38.73 12.27
CA THR A 99 4.20 40.06 11.71
C THR A 99 3.13 40.58 10.75
N GLN A 100 2.19 39.74 10.30
CA GLN A 100 1.22 40.10 9.26
C GLN A 100 -0.19 40.36 9.79
N ASN A 101 -0.92 41.22 9.07
CA ASN A 101 -2.34 41.44 9.30
C ASN A 101 -3.12 40.15 8.99
N CYS A 102 -3.91 39.65 9.94
CA CYS A 102 -4.70 38.43 9.78
C CYS A 102 -5.74 38.61 8.65
N TYR A 103 -5.55 37.94 7.52
CA TYR A 103 -6.60 37.77 6.53
C TYR A 103 -7.63 36.75 7.04
N THR A 104 -8.90 36.98 6.73
CA THR A 104 -9.96 36.03 7.04
C THR A 104 -9.92 34.86 6.07
N ILE A 105 -9.34 33.74 6.52
CA ILE A 105 -9.39 32.47 5.80
C ILE A 105 -10.85 32.02 5.70
N GLN A 106 -11.24 31.55 4.52
CA GLN A 106 -12.58 31.02 4.32
C GLN A 106 -12.71 29.67 5.05
N PRO A 107 -13.59 29.54 6.05
CA PRO A 107 -13.62 28.36 6.92
C PRO A 107 -13.92 27.08 6.13
N TYR A 108 -14.86 27.11 5.18
CA TYR A 108 -15.17 25.95 4.35
C TYR A 108 -13.96 25.45 3.55
N PHE A 109 -13.09 26.36 3.12
CA PHE A 109 -11.92 26.00 2.32
C PHE A 109 -10.86 25.32 3.18
N PHE A 110 -10.63 25.86 4.38
CA PHE A 110 -9.80 25.24 5.41
C PHE A 110 -10.24 23.82 5.76
N ILE A 111 -11.55 23.63 5.98
CA ILE A 111 -12.14 22.34 6.33
C ILE A 111 -11.91 21.32 5.20
N ILE A 112 -12.19 21.70 3.95
CA ILE A 112 -12.04 20.81 2.80
C ILE A 112 -10.58 20.42 2.58
N CYS A 113 -9.65 21.38 2.56
CA CYS A 113 -8.22 21.11 2.36
C CYS A 113 -7.65 20.20 3.47
N THR A 114 -8.01 20.50 4.71
CA THR A 114 -7.58 19.71 5.88
C THR A 114 -8.17 18.30 5.79
N TRP A 115 -9.47 18.17 5.52
CA TRP A 115 -10.14 16.88 5.38
C TRP A 115 -9.51 16.00 4.29
N ILE A 116 -9.26 16.55 3.09
CA ILE A 116 -8.60 15.82 1.99
C ILE A 116 -7.22 15.34 2.45
N PHE A 117 -6.42 16.20 3.08
CA PHE A 117 -5.12 15.84 3.60
C PHE A 117 -5.20 14.66 4.58
N PHE A 118 -6.10 14.72 5.58
CA PHE A 118 -6.31 13.62 6.53
C PHE A 118 -6.76 12.34 5.84
N ALA A 119 -7.68 12.42 4.87
CA ALA A 119 -8.18 11.26 4.14
C ALA A 119 -7.06 10.55 3.35
N VAL A 120 -6.18 11.32 2.70
CA VAL A 120 -5.03 10.79 1.95
C VAL A 120 -4.03 10.12 2.91
N VAL A 121 -3.62 10.79 4.00
CA VAL A 121 -2.65 10.21 4.94
C VAL A 121 -3.22 8.97 5.65
N LEU A 122 -4.51 8.95 6.00
CA LEU A 122 -5.14 7.77 6.58
C LEU A 122 -5.19 6.60 5.58
N THR A 123 -5.30 6.87 4.29
CA THR A 123 -5.25 5.84 3.25
C THR A 123 -3.85 5.24 3.15
N GLU A 124 -2.79 6.06 3.19
CA GLU A 124 -1.40 5.55 3.28
C GLU A 124 -1.14 4.67 4.50
N MET A 125 -1.70 5.04 5.66
CA MET A 125 -1.61 4.23 6.87
C MET A 125 -2.34 2.89 6.69
N GLU A 126 -3.51 2.89 6.07
CA GLU A 126 -4.29 1.67 5.78
C GLU A 126 -3.53 0.73 4.84
N GLU A 127 -2.91 1.25 3.78
CA GLU A 127 -2.07 0.45 2.88
C GLU A 127 -0.84 -0.12 3.57
N THR A 128 -0.19 0.65 4.44
CA THR A 128 0.97 0.21 5.22
C THR A 128 0.59 -0.94 6.15
N LEU A 129 -0.57 -0.83 6.79
CA LEU A 129 -1.13 -1.86 7.64
C LEU A 129 -1.49 -3.10 6.82
N ALA A 130 -2.17 -2.95 5.68
CA ALA A 130 -2.50 -4.06 4.78
C ALA A 130 -1.24 -4.81 4.30
N LEU A 131 -0.17 -4.09 3.95
CA LEU A 131 1.12 -4.69 3.60
C LEU A 131 1.73 -5.46 4.79
N THR A 132 1.66 -4.89 6.00
CA THR A 132 2.12 -5.55 7.23
C THR A 132 1.34 -6.83 7.49
N HIS A 133 0.01 -6.80 7.29
CA HIS A 133 -0.85 -7.97 7.41
C HIS A 133 -0.49 -9.05 6.39
N LEU A 134 -0.30 -8.65 5.13
CA LEU A 134 0.07 -9.54 4.05
C LEU A 134 1.37 -10.27 4.40
N VAL A 135 2.41 -9.56 4.83
CA VAL A 135 3.72 -10.14 5.17
C VAL A 135 3.64 -11.03 6.41
N LEU A 136 2.97 -10.59 7.48
CA LEU A 136 2.96 -11.32 8.74
C LEU A 136 2.03 -12.54 8.70
N GLN A 137 0.85 -12.40 8.11
CA GLN A 137 -0.23 -13.39 8.22
C GLN A 137 -0.54 -14.13 6.93
N CYS A 138 -0.59 -13.43 5.79
CA CYS A 138 -1.03 -14.04 4.53
C CYS A 138 0.09 -14.86 3.87
N VAL A 139 1.33 -14.38 3.91
CA VAL A 139 2.49 -15.12 3.39
C VAL A 139 2.82 -16.29 4.33
N PRO A 140 2.89 -17.55 3.85
CA PRO A 140 3.23 -18.69 4.71
C PRO A 140 4.61 -18.55 5.36
N SER A 141 4.74 -19.04 6.59
CA SER A 141 6.03 -19.09 7.29
C SER A 141 6.73 -20.41 7.03
N VAL A 142 7.94 -20.38 6.48
CA VAL A 142 8.75 -21.60 6.25
C VAL A 142 9.90 -21.69 7.26
N PRO A 143 10.24 -22.90 7.75
CA PRO A 143 11.43 -23.08 8.58
C PRO A 143 12.71 -22.87 7.76
N GLY A 144 13.71 -22.22 8.36
CA GLY A 144 15.01 -22.00 7.72
C GLY A 144 15.05 -20.80 6.79
N ARG A 145 15.44 -21.00 5.52
CA ARG A 145 15.59 -19.93 4.52
C ARG A 145 14.26 -19.69 3.81
N SER A 146 14.03 -18.44 3.39
CA SER A 146 12.85 -18.11 2.59
C SER A 146 12.91 -18.83 1.24
N GLN A 147 11.76 -19.25 0.75
CA GLN A 147 11.61 -20.01 -0.49
C GLN A 147 10.73 -19.22 -1.46
N CYS A 148 10.94 -19.44 -2.76
CA CYS A 148 10.11 -18.82 -3.79
C CYS A 148 8.67 -19.33 -3.66
N LEU A 149 7.69 -18.44 -3.79
CA LEU A 149 6.28 -18.82 -3.85
C LEU A 149 6.05 -19.60 -5.14
N GLU A 150 5.42 -20.76 -5.01
CA GLU A 150 5.10 -21.66 -6.10
C GLU A 150 3.58 -21.66 -6.28
N TYR A 151 3.13 -21.35 -7.50
CA TYR A 151 1.72 -21.31 -7.85
C TYR A 151 1.39 -22.42 -8.85
N THR A 152 0.21 -23.02 -8.70
CA THR A 152 -0.37 -23.89 -9.73
C THR A 152 -1.61 -23.23 -10.30
N VAL A 153 -1.76 -23.28 -11.62
CA VAL A 153 -2.92 -22.72 -12.32
C VAL A 153 -3.98 -23.82 -12.41
N GLY A 154 -5.01 -23.72 -11.56
CA GLY A 154 -6.18 -24.60 -11.58
C GLY A 154 -7.33 -24.00 -12.40
N GLU A 155 -8.49 -24.68 -12.40
CA GLU A 155 -9.72 -24.17 -13.04
C GLU A 155 -10.23 -22.89 -12.36
N ASP A 156 -10.05 -22.78 -11.04
CA ASP A 156 -10.46 -21.62 -10.22
C ASP A 156 -9.41 -20.50 -10.19
N GLY A 157 -8.32 -20.62 -10.97
CA GLY A 157 -7.23 -19.66 -11.02
C GLY A 157 -5.94 -20.11 -10.31
N PRO A 158 -4.97 -19.19 -10.14
CA PRO A 158 -3.69 -19.49 -9.52
C PRO A 158 -3.84 -19.74 -8.01
N SER A 159 -3.44 -20.92 -7.55
CA SER A 159 -3.41 -21.29 -6.13
C SER A 159 -1.97 -21.45 -5.64
N LEU A 160 -1.69 -20.99 -4.42
CA LEU A 160 -0.38 -21.12 -3.80
C LEU A 160 -0.17 -22.56 -3.31
N VAL A 161 0.84 -23.25 -3.85
CA VAL A 161 1.14 -24.66 -3.53
C VAL A 161 2.36 -24.81 -2.63
N GLY A 162 3.29 -23.87 -2.70
CA GLY A 162 4.54 -23.97 -1.96
C GLY A 162 5.24 -22.63 -1.73
N GLY A 163 6.33 -22.69 -0.96
CA GLY A 163 7.16 -21.54 -0.65
C GLY A 163 6.72 -20.72 0.56
N GLY A 164 7.41 -19.61 0.78
CA GLY A 164 7.07 -18.68 1.86
C GLY A 164 8.27 -17.93 2.43
N MET A 165 8.00 -17.16 3.48
CA MET A 165 8.99 -16.30 4.11
C MET A 165 9.45 -16.89 5.45
N SER A 166 10.76 -16.84 5.73
CA SER A 166 11.26 -17.25 7.04
C SER A 166 10.84 -16.25 8.13
N LYS A 167 10.67 -16.72 9.37
CA LYS A 167 10.26 -15.86 10.50
C LYS A 167 11.20 -14.67 10.71
N SER A 168 12.51 -14.92 10.65
CA SER A 168 13.53 -13.86 10.76
C SER A 168 13.34 -12.81 9.67
N ARG A 169 13.09 -13.22 8.42
CA ARG A 169 12.88 -12.28 7.33
C ARG A 169 11.57 -11.51 7.47
N LYS A 170 10.48 -12.14 7.92
CA LYS A 170 9.22 -11.44 8.22
C LYS A 170 9.44 -10.31 9.22
N VAL A 171 10.19 -10.59 10.30
CA VAL A 171 10.57 -9.59 11.30
C VAL A 171 11.42 -8.48 10.66
N SER A 172 12.47 -8.82 9.91
CA SER A 172 13.31 -7.84 9.24
C SER A 172 12.55 -6.95 8.25
N VAL A 173 11.68 -7.53 7.42
CA VAL A 173 10.83 -6.77 6.48
C VAL A 173 9.87 -5.85 7.23
N THR A 174 9.26 -6.35 8.31
CA THR A 174 8.36 -5.53 9.12
C THR A 174 9.12 -4.35 9.76
N LEU A 175 10.29 -4.59 10.33
CA LEU A 175 11.08 -3.55 11.01
C LEU A 175 11.77 -2.56 10.05
N LEU A 176 12.20 -2.99 8.87
CA LEU A 176 12.97 -2.17 7.94
C LEU A 176 12.12 -1.55 6.81
N VAL A 177 10.94 -2.11 6.54
CA VAL A 177 10.07 -1.65 5.44
C VAL A 177 8.76 -1.09 5.99
N CYS A 178 8.00 -1.89 6.75
CA CYS A 178 6.66 -1.50 7.18
C CYS A 178 6.68 -0.44 8.28
N LEU A 179 7.52 -0.64 9.31
CA LEU A 179 7.61 0.27 10.45
C LEU A 179 8.08 1.68 10.04
N PRO A 180 9.15 1.86 9.25
CA PRO A 180 9.56 3.20 8.83
C PRO A 180 8.52 3.87 7.92
N LYS A 181 7.87 3.13 7.00
CA LYS A 181 6.73 3.68 6.22
C LYS A 181 5.64 4.22 7.15
N PHE A 182 5.26 3.46 8.17
CA PHE A 182 4.24 3.86 9.12
C PHE A 182 4.65 5.09 9.94
N VAL A 183 5.91 5.13 10.41
CA VAL A 183 6.45 6.28 11.15
C VAL A 183 6.45 7.54 10.27
N ILE A 184 6.84 7.44 9.00
CA ILE A 184 6.79 8.55 8.04
C ILE A 184 5.35 9.07 7.88
N ALA A 185 4.37 8.18 7.72
CA ALA A 185 2.97 8.57 7.61
C ALA A 185 2.46 9.30 8.88
N VAL A 186 2.84 8.84 10.07
CA VAL A 186 2.48 9.50 11.34
C VAL A 186 3.16 10.87 11.48
N ILE A 187 4.44 10.97 11.15
CA ILE A 187 5.18 12.24 11.17
C ILE A 187 4.54 13.23 10.20
N LEU A 188 4.17 12.77 9.00
CA LEU A 188 3.52 13.58 7.99
C LEU A 188 2.13 14.03 8.42
N LEU A 189 1.36 13.17 9.10
CA LEU A 189 0.06 13.53 9.68
C LEU A 189 0.18 14.72 10.64
N ILE A 190 1.18 14.68 11.53
CA ILE A 190 1.40 15.70 12.56
C ILE A 190 1.93 17.00 11.95
N PHE A 191 3.03 16.93 11.20
CA PHE A 191 3.66 18.14 10.65
C PHE A 191 2.90 18.70 9.45
N GLY A 192 2.34 17.85 8.60
CA GLY A 192 1.46 18.27 7.50
C GLY A 192 0.22 18.96 8.04
N GLY A 193 -0.44 18.39 9.05
CA GLY A 193 -1.60 19.03 9.68
C GLY A 193 -1.28 20.41 10.26
N ASN A 194 -0.17 20.52 10.99
CA ASN A 194 0.29 21.80 11.53
C ASN A 194 0.65 22.80 10.42
N PHE A 195 1.29 22.35 9.34
CA PHE A 195 1.64 23.17 8.19
C PHE A 195 0.42 23.69 7.41
N LEU A 196 -0.63 22.88 7.26
CA LEU A 196 -1.90 23.37 6.71
C LEU A 196 -2.55 24.41 7.64
N SER A 197 -2.48 24.20 8.96
CA SER A 197 -3.05 25.14 9.95
C SER A 197 -2.32 26.49 10.04
N SER A 198 -1.06 26.56 9.58
CA SER A 198 -0.26 27.80 9.54
C SER A 198 -0.43 28.63 8.27
N ALA A 199 -1.37 28.29 7.39
CA ALA A 199 -1.63 29.10 6.20
C ALA A 199 -2.17 30.49 6.57
N GLY A 200 -1.59 31.56 6.01
CA GLY A 200 -2.01 32.95 6.27
C GLY A 200 -3.11 33.45 5.33
N SER A 201 -3.34 32.76 4.21
CA SER A 201 -4.35 33.10 3.20
C SER A 201 -4.92 31.84 2.55
N ASN A 202 -6.04 31.99 1.82
CA ASN A 202 -6.62 30.87 1.06
C ASN A 202 -5.66 30.34 -0.01
N THR A 203 -4.86 31.22 -0.63
CA THR A 203 -3.85 30.81 -1.63
C THR A 203 -2.75 29.97 -0.97
N ASP A 204 -2.26 30.41 0.19
CA ASP A 204 -1.23 29.67 0.93
C ASP A 204 -1.74 28.31 1.39
N LEU A 205 -3.00 28.25 1.84
CA LEU A 205 -3.63 27.00 2.25
C LEU A 205 -3.70 25.99 1.09
N LEU A 206 -4.09 26.46 -0.10
CA LEU A 206 -4.12 25.62 -1.29
C LEU A 206 -2.71 25.13 -1.66
N LEU A 207 -1.74 26.04 -1.71
CA LEU A 207 -0.35 25.69 -2.04
C LEU A 207 0.27 24.74 -1.00
N ASN A 208 0.02 24.96 0.28
CA ASN A 208 0.44 24.09 1.36
C ASN A 208 -0.16 22.69 1.21
N SER A 209 -1.47 22.60 0.91
CA SER A 209 -2.14 21.31 0.71
C SER A 209 -1.56 20.53 -0.47
N LEU A 210 -1.32 21.20 -1.61
CA LEU A 210 -0.72 20.59 -2.79
C LEU A 210 0.72 20.13 -2.51
N ALA A 211 1.50 20.92 -1.79
CA ALA A 211 2.86 20.56 -1.41
C ALA A 211 2.88 19.29 -0.55
N VAL A 212 1.96 19.17 0.41
CA VAL A 212 1.90 17.98 1.27
C VAL A 212 1.42 16.74 0.50
N VAL A 213 0.42 16.87 -0.38
CA VAL A 213 -0.01 15.77 -1.27
C VAL A 213 1.16 15.29 -2.15
N PHE A 214 1.95 16.20 -2.71
CA PHE A 214 3.14 15.83 -3.47
C PHE A 214 4.17 15.03 -2.65
N ILE A 215 4.34 15.36 -1.36
CA ILE A 215 5.22 14.59 -0.46
C ILE A 215 4.66 13.18 -0.22
N ILE A 216 3.33 13.03 -0.15
CA ILE A 216 2.69 11.73 0.01
C ILE A 216 2.96 10.85 -1.22
N GLU A 217 2.72 11.36 -2.42
CA GLU A 217 2.81 10.62 -3.69
C GLU A 217 4.26 10.36 -4.17
N ILE A 218 5.28 10.83 -3.44
CA ILE A 218 6.68 10.73 -3.87
C ILE A 218 7.14 9.29 -4.05
N ASP A 219 6.64 8.35 -3.24
CA ASP A 219 7.00 6.94 -3.33
C ASP A 219 6.41 6.27 -4.57
N GLU A 220 5.19 6.64 -4.96
CA GLU A 220 4.58 6.23 -6.23
C GLU A 220 5.36 6.76 -7.43
N LEU A 221 5.78 8.03 -7.40
CA LEU A 221 6.63 8.62 -8.45
C LEU A 221 7.98 7.88 -8.55
N ILE A 222 8.61 7.58 -7.42
CA ILE A 222 9.87 6.83 -7.38
C ILE A 222 9.67 5.40 -7.89
N TYR A 223 8.56 4.74 -7.53
CA TYR A 223 8.21 3.43 -8.06
C TYR A 223 8.02 3.48 -9.59
N GLY A 224 7.26 4.46 -10.06
CA GLY A 224 6.93 4.74 -11.45
C GLY A 224 8.11 5.17 -12.32
N PHE A 225 9.18 5.66 -11.71
CA PHE A 225 10.41 6.05 -12.41
C PHE A 225 11.52 4.99 -12.31
N LEU A 226 11.83 4.49 -11.10
CA LEU A 226 13.01 3.67 -10.86
C LEU A 226 12.77 2.16 -11.00
N THR A 227 11.53 1.67 -10.88
CA THR A 227 11.28 0.22 -10.94
C THR A 227 11.32 -0.29 -12.38
N PRO A 228 12.16 -1.29 -12.72
CA PRO A 228 12.20 -1.87 -14.06
C PRO A 228 10.86 -2.48 -14.48
N PRO A 229 10.47 -2.42 -15.76
CA PRO A 229 9.21 -2.96 -16.25
C PRO A 229 8.97 -4.43 -15.88
N GLY A 230 10.03 -5.25 -15.90
CA GLY A 230 9.94 -6.67 -15.50
C GLY A 230 9.53 -6.86 -14.04
N THR A 231 10.02 -6.01 -13.14
CA THR A 231 9.64 -6.05 -11.72
C THR A 231 8.20 -5.57 -11.52
N ARG A 232 7.76 -4.52 -12.24
CA ARG A 232 6.35 -4.07 -12.19
C ARG A 232 5.39 -5.15 -12.66
N ARG A 233 5.73 -5.79 -13.79
CA ARG A 233 4.96 -6.93 -14.31
C ARG A 233 4.91 -8.07 -13.32
N LEU A 234 6.02 -8.41 -12.67
CA LEU A 234 6.05 -9.48 -11.67
C LEU A 234 5.12 -9.20 -10.47
N ILE A 235 5.02 -7.94 -10.04
CA ILE A 235 4.15 -7.54 -8.92
C ILE A 235 2.67 -7.49 -9.34
N SER A 236 2.36 -6.88 -10.48
CA SER A 236 0.98 -6.78 -11.00
C SER A 236 0.39 -8.14 -11.36
N GLU A 237 1.21 -9.10 -11.80
CA GLU A 237 0.79 -10.47 -12.09
C GLU A 237 0.81 -11.37 -10.84
N CYS A 238 1.24 -10.86 -9.68
CA CYS A 238 1.19 -11.63 -8.44
C CYS A 238 -0.28 -11.85 -8.05
N PRO A 239 -0.75 -13.10 -7.94
CA PRO A 239 -2.13 -13.35 -7.55
C PRO A 239 -2.38 -12.84 -6.13
N GLN A 240 -3.64 -12.50 -5.86
CA GLN A 240 -4.04 -11.98 -4.56
C GLN A 240 -3.94 -13.08 -3.50
N PHE A 241 -3.52 -12.70 -2.29
CA PHE A 241 -3.48 -13.62 -1.17
C PHE A 241 -4.86 -13.71 -0.53
N GLU A 242 -5.46 -14.89 -0.60
CA GLU A 242 -6.72 -15.18 0.10
C GLU A 242 -6.43 -15.55 1.56
N SER A 243 -6.94 -14.75 2.48
CA SER A 243 -6.85 -15.08 3.91
C SER A 243 -8.11 -15.79 4.36
N ASN A 244 -8.00 -17.12 4.53
CA ASN A 244 -9.04 -17.93 5.15
C ASN A 244 -9.13 -17.76 6.66
N ALA A 245 -8.27 -16.93 7.28
CA ALA A 245 -8.20 -16.78 8.73
C ALA A 245 -9.52 -16.22 9.28
N PRO A 246 -10.39 -17.06 9.89
CA PRO A 246 -11.78 -16.68 10.15
C PRO A 246 -11.94 -15.77 11.37
N ASN A 247 -10.85 -15.39 12.05
CA ASN A 247 -10.92 -14.85 13.40
C ASN A 247 -10.01 -13.68 13.72
N ASN A 248 -9.42 -13.00 12.73
CA ASN A 248 -8.72 -11.75 13.04
C ASN A 248 -9.70 -10.59 13.18
N MET A 249 -10.49 -10.64 14.25
CA MET A 249 -11.50 -9.65 14.63
C MET A 249 -10.92 -8.23 14.61
N PHE A 250 -9.65 -8.07 14.97
CA PHE A 250 -8.92 -6.81 14.86
C PHE A 250 -8.96 -6.21 13.46
N TRP A 251 -8.70 -6.99 12.40
CA TRP A 251 -8.69 -6.49 11.02
C TRP A 251 -10.07 -6.11 10.52
N LEU A 252 -11.09 -6.91 10.87
CA LEU A 252 -12.48 -6.60 10.54
C LEU A 252 -12.92 -5.31 11.22
N VAL A 253 -12.60 -5.16 12.52
CA VAL A 253 -12.90 -3.95 13.30
C VAL A 253 -12.11 -2.77 12.76
N TRP A 254 -10.85 -2.97 12.37
CA TRP A 254 -10.00 -1.91 11.81
C TRP A 254 -10.52 -1.42 10.47
N HIS A 255 -10.79 -2.27 9.49
CA HIS A 255 -11.31 -1.82 8.19
C HIS A 255 -12.69 -1.16 8.31
N ARG A 256 -13.59 -1.73 9.12
CA ARG A 256 -14.89 -1.10 9.37
C ARG A 256 -14.70 0.23 10.12
N GLY A 257 -13.87 0.21 11.15
CA GLY A 257 -13.55 1.35 12.00
C GLY A 257 -12.85 2.48 11.24
N ALA A 258 -11.97 2.18 10.29
CA ALA A 258 -11.25 3.17 9.50
C ALA A 258 -12.21 4.03 8.67
N VAL A 259 -13.25 3.43 8.09
CA VAL A 259 -14.32 4.17 7.40
C VAL A 259 -15.04 5.11 8.37
N TYR A 260 -15.42 4.62 9.55
CA TYR A 260 -16.07 5.46 10.57
C TYR A 260 -15.14 6.55 11.10
N ILE A 261 -13.85 6.25 11.32
CA ILE A 261 -12.84 7.22 11.73
C ILE A 261 -12.72 8.30 10.66
N LYS A 262 -12.64 7.94 9.38
CA LYS A 262 -12.65 8.90 8.26
C LYS A 262 -13.91 9.78 8.34
N MET A 263 -15.10 9.20 8.52
CA MET A 263 -16.35 9.97 8.66
C MET A 263 -16.37 10.88 9.89
N VAL A 264 -15.98 10.40 11.06
CA VAL A 264 -15.98 11.18 12.31
C VAL A 264 -14.96 12.31 12.24
N VAL A 265 -13.76 12.06 11.70
CA VAL A 265 -12.77 13.11 11.43
C VAL A 265 -13.33 14.14 10.46
N SER A 266 -14.13 13.71 9.46
CA SER A 266 -14.84 14.63 8.56
C SER A 266 -15.80 15.53 9.31
N GLU A 267 -16.61 14.97 10.22
CA GLU A 267 -17.63 15.70 10.97
C GLU A 267 -17.02 16.65 12.00
N VAL A 268 -16.00 16.20 12.76
CA VAL A 268 -15.29 17.01 13.75
C VAL A 268 -14.56 18.17 13.10
N LEU A 269 -14.01 18.01 11.90
CA LEU A 269 -13.36 19.10 11.18
C LEU A 269 -14.36 20.11 10.62
N VAL A 270 -15.63 19.73 10.38
CA VAL A 270 -16.65 20.61 9.81
C VAL A 270 -17.27 21.56 10.84
N VAL A 271 -17.22 21.21 12.13
CA VAL A 271 -17.82 21.95 13.25
C VAL A 271 -16.81 22.91 13.89
#